data_AF-A0A2V2EQF7-F1
#
_entry.id   AF-A0A2V2EQF7-F1
#
_cell.length_a   1.000
_cell.length_b   1.000
_cell.length_c   1.000
_cell.angle_alpha   90.00
_cell.angle_beta   90.00
_cell.angle_gamma   90.00
#
_symmetry.space_group_name_H-M   'P 1'
#
loop_
_entity.id
_entity.type
_entity.pdbx_description
1 polymer ?
#
loop_
_entity_poly.entity_id
_entity_poly.type
_entity_poly.pdbx_seq_one_letter_code
_entity_poly.pdbx_strand_id
1 'polypeptide(L)' 'MERKPDTPVRKSRRKYEERNKDERKEKNKVWGTSIDRQYANEIDEFLARHDLTKVELIVAGYQALLDHYGPKEEQNKQ' A
#
# COMPACT_ATOMS: atom_id res chain seq x y z
N MET A 1 -25.60 8.95 14.22
CA MET A 1 -25.43 9.78 13.01
C MET A 1 -26.40 9.25 11.96
N GLU A 2 -27.39 10.04 11.56
CA GLU A 2 -28.36 9.60 10.55
C GLU A 2 -27.68 9.38 9.20
N ARG A 3 -28.05 8.29 8.50
CA ARG A 3 -27.49 8.01 7.18
C ARG A 3 -28.04 9.02 6.18
N LYS A 4 -27.16 9.61 5.37
CA LYS A 4 -27.54 10.53 4.30
C LYS A 4 -28.56 9.88 3.35
N PRO A 5 -29.52 10.64 2.79
CA PRO A 5 -30.57 10.11 1.94
C PRO A 5 -30.03 9.46 0.67
N ASP A 6 -30.78 8.49 0.15
CA ASP A 6 -30.29 7.61 -0.89
C ASP A 6 -30.45 8.23 -2.28
N THR A 7 -29.36 8.80 -2.83
CA THR A 7 -29.34 9.27 -4.21
C THR A 7 -29.06 8.12 -5.18
N PRO A 8 -29.46 8.20 -6.47
CA PRO A 8 -29.18 7.15 -7.46
C PRO A 8 -27.69 6.76 -7.52
N VAL A 9 -26.78 7.73 -7.41
CA VAL A 9 -25.33 7.51 -7.37
C VAL A 9 -24.90 6.72 -6.13
N ARG A 10 -25.48 6.99 -4.95
CA ARG A 10 -25.17 6.25 -3.72
C ARG A 10 -25.64 4.80 -3.81
N LYS A 11 -26.78 4.54 -4.44
CA LYS A 11 -27.29 3.18 -4.69
C LYS A 11 -26.37 2.40 -5.63
N SER A 12 -25.91 3.00 -6.73
CA SER A 12 -25.03 2.29 -7.66
C SER A 12 -23.66 1.99 -7.04
N ARG A 13 -23.07 2.95 -6.31
CA ARG A 13 -21.80 2.75 -5.59
C ARG A 13 -21.90 1.64 -4.54
N ARG A 14 -23.01 1.56 -3.80
CA ARG A 14 -23.25 0.47 -2.83
C ARG A 14 -23.30 -0.89 -3.50
N LYS A 15 -24.10 -1.04 -4.56
CA LYS A 15 -24.19 -2.30 -5.32
C LYS A 15 -22.83 -2.72 -5.89
N TYR A 16 -22.05 -1.76 -6.40
CA TYR A 16 -20.71 -2.02 -6.90
C TYR A 16 -19.77 -2.50 -5.79
N GLU A 17 -19.71 -1.78 -4.66
CA GLU A 17 -18.87 -2.18 -3.52
C GLU A 17 -19.31 -3.52 -2.93
N GLU A 18 -20.60 -3.78 -2.77
CA GLU A 18 -21.12 -5.08 -2.28
C GLU A 18 -20.66 -6.24 -3.17
N ARG A 19 -20.61 -6.05 -4.49
CA ARG A 19 -20.17 -7.09 -5.43
C ARG A 19 -18.65 -7.28 -5.45
N ASN A 20 -17.87 -6.20 -5.37
CA ASN A 20 -16.42 -6.24 -5.65
C ASN A 20 -15.53 -6.18 -4.41
N LYS A 21 -16.10 -5.96 -3.22
CA LYS A 21 -15.33 -5.77 -1.98
C LYS A 21 -14.47 -6.98 -1.64
N ASP A 22 -14.97 -8.19 -1.84
CA ASP A 22 -14.24 -9.40 -1.48
C ASP A 22 -13.11 -9.69 -2.46
N GLU A 23 -13.37 -9.61 -3.78
CA GLU A 23 -12.32 -9.69 -4.79
C GLU A 23 -11.22 -8.63 -4.59
N ARG A 24 -11.60 -7.40 -4.20
CA ARG A 24 -10.64 -6.33 -3.93
C ARG A 24 -9.75 -6.64 -2.73
N LYS A 25 -10.32 -7.24 -1.68
CA LYS A 25 -9.58 -7.63 -0.47
C LYS A 25 -8.68 -8.84 -0.69
N GLU A 26 -9.10 -9.76 -1.55
CA GLU A 26 -8.30 -10.93 -1.94
C GLU A 26 -7.07 -10.48 -2.74
N LYS A 27 -7.27 -9.59 -3.73
CA LYS A 27 -6.19 -9.09 -4.58
C LYS A 27 -5.26 -8.11 -3.87
N ASN A 28 -5.79 -7.28 -2.96
CA ASN A 28 -5.05 -6.16 -2.38
C ASN A 28 -5.10 -6.18 -0.86
N LYS A 29 -3.93 -6.07 -0.23
CA LYS A 29 -3.79 -5.89 1.22
C LYS A 29 -3.50 -4.43 1.54
N VAL A 30 -4.16 -3.90 2.58
CA VAL A 30 -3.82 -2.61 3.20
C VAL A 30 -3.28 -2.89 4.61
N TRP A 31 -2.09 -2.37 4.93
CA TRP A 31 -1.42 -2.63 6.21
C TRP A 31 -1.71 -1.60 7.32
N GLY A 32 -2.12 -0.38 6.98
CA GLY A 32 -2.57 0.62 7.96
C GLY A 32 -1.47 1.10 8.92
N THR A 33 -0.25 1.32 8.44
CA THR A 33 0.90 1.74 9.26
C THR A 33 0.88 3.25 9.52
N SER A 34 1.11 3.65 10.78
CA SER A 34 1.31 5.05 11.17
C SER A 34 2.79 5.33 11.38
N ILE A 35 3.25 6.49 10.91
CA ILE A 35 4.60 7.03 11.16
C ILE A 35 4.48 8.48 11.61
N ASP A 36 5.58 9.05 12.12
CA ASP A 36 5.63 10.47 12.49
C ASP A 36 5.28 11.36 11.28
N ARG A 37 4.59 12.48 11.55
CA ARG A 37 4.11 13.38 10.49
C ARG A 37 5.24 14.10 9.79
N GLN A 38 6.25 14.58 10.52
CA GLN A 38 7.38 15.28 9.92
C GLN A 38 8.15 14.32 9.04
N TYR A 39 8.40 13.11 9.54
CA TYR A 39 9.07 12.06 8.76
C TYR A 39 8.29 11.66 7.50
N ALA A 40 6.95 11.54 7.59
CA ALA A 40 6.12 11.28 6.41
C ALA A 40 6.24 12.40 5.35
N ASN A 41 6.27 13.65 5.79
CA ASN A 41 6.40 14.79 4.88
C ASN A 41 7.76 14.80 4.18
N GLU A 42 8.84 14.51 4.91
CA GLU A 42 10.20 14.39 4.34
C GLU A 42 10.26 13.31 3.25
N ILE A 43 9.63 12.15 3.49
CA ILE A 43 9.51 11.09 2.49
C ILE A 43 8.71 11.57 1.28
N ASP A 44 7.56 12.22 1.48
CA ASP A 44 6.72 12.72 0.40
C ASP A 44 7.47 13.74 -0.49
N GLU A 45 8.24 14.65 0.11
CA GLU A 45 9.08 15.60 -0.61
C GLU A 45 10.21 14.93 -1.40
N PHE A 46 10.83 13.89 -0.83
CA PHE A 46 11.82 13.09 -1.55
C PHE A 46 11.19 12.40 -2.77
N LEU A 47 10.07 11.72 -2.58
CA LEU A 47 9.38 11.01 -3.66
C LEU A 47 8.96 11.94 -4.79
N ALA A 48 8.41 13.11 -4.46
CA ALA A 48 8.00 14.11 -5.44
C ALA A 48 9.18 14.65 -6.27
N ARG A 49 10.34 14.89 -5.65
CA ARG A 49 11.54 15.38 -6.35
C ARG A 49 12.10 14.37 -7.36
N HIS A 50 11.87 13.09 -7.13
CA HIS A 50 12.41 12.00 -7.94
C HIS A 50 11.36 11.33 -8.84
N ASP A 51 10.13 11.86 -8.89
CA ASP A 51 8.99 11.29 -9.62
C ASP A 51 8.72 9.81 -9.24
N LEU A 52 8.85 9.50 -7.95
CA LEU A 52 8.65 8.16 -7.41
C LEU A 52 7.31 8.03 -6.70
N THR A 53 6.75 6.84 -6.78
CA THR A 53 5.53 6.47 -6.06
C THR A 53 5.85 5.84 -4.70
N LYS A 54 4.89 5.92 -3.77
CA LYS A 54 4.97 5.22 -2.48
C LYS A 54 5.06 3.70 -2.65
N VAL A 55 4.51 3.14 -3.73
CA VAL A 55 4.58 1.71 -4.03
C VAL A 55 6.01 1.32 -4.38
N GLU A 56 6.69 2.09 -5.23
CA GLU A 56 8.09 1.85 -5.59
C GLU A 56 9.00 1.92 -4.36
N LEU A 57 8.78 2.88 -3.47
CA LEU A 57 9.50 2.96 -2.20
C LEU A 57 9.36 1.67 -1.38
N ILE A 58 8.14 1.14 -1.25
CA ILE A 58 7.88 -0.07 -0.47
C ILE A 58 8.52 -1.30 -1.13
N VAL A 59 8.42 -1.43 -2.45
CA VAL A 59 9.03 -2.57 -3.19
C VAL A 59 10.56 -2.52 -3.08
N ALA A 60 11.16 -1.35 -3.28
CA ALA A 60 12.61 -1.17 -3.15
C ALA A 60 13.10 -1.46 -1.72
N GLY A 61 12.40 -0.95 -0.72
CA GLY A 61 12.70 -1.24 0.70
C GLY A 61 12.56 -2.72 1.03
N TYR A 62 11.53 -3.39 0.54
CA TYR A 62 11.36 -4.83 0.73
C TYR A 62 12.47 -5.64 0.05
N GLN A 63 12.85 -5.28 -1.18
CA GLN A 63 13.94 -5.95 -1.88
C GLN A 63 15.28 -5.79 -1.14
N ALA A 64 15.59 -4.58 -0.67
CA ALA A 64 16.79 -4.35 0.13
C ALA A 64 16.81 -5.17 1.43
N LEU A 65 15.64 -5.35 2.07
CA LEU A 65 15.50 -6.22 3.24
C LEU A 65 15.65 -7.70 2.87
N LEU A 66 15.11 -8.14 1.73
CA LEU A 66 15.34 -9.50 1.22
C LEU A 66 16.81 -9.76 0.92
N ASP A 67 17.54 -8.80 0.36
CA ASP A 67 18.96 -8.97 0.09
C ASP A 67 19.77 -9.06 1.40
N HIS A 68 19.34 -8.35 2.43
CA HIS A 68 19.98 -8.35 3.74
C HIS A 68 19.66 -9.60 4.59
N TYR A 69 18.40 -10.06 4.57
CA TYR A 69 17.88 -11.13 5.45
C TYR A 69 17.50 -12.43 4.73
N GLY A 70 17.50 -12.44 3.40
CA GLY A 70 17.19 -13.61 2.60
C GLY A 70 18.22 -14.73 2.81
N PRO A 71 17.88 -15.96 2.41
CA PRO A 71 18.83 -17.06 2.46
C PRO A 71 20.06 -16.68 1.64
N LYS A 72 21.18 -16.46 2.32
CA LYS A 72 22.48 -16.45 1.70
C LYS A 72 22.71 -17.89 1.31
N GLU A 73 22.43 -18.26 0.06
CA GLU A 73 22.91 -19.53 -0.47
C GLU A 73 24.40 -19.59 -0.09
N GLU A 74 24.75 -20.61 0.70
CA GLU A 74 26.07 -20.78 1.27
C GLU A 74 27.09 -20.78 0.13
N GLN A 75 27.66 -19.61 -0.16
CA GLN A 75 28.91 -19.48 -0.90
C GLN A 75 30.03 -19.92 0.04
N ASN A 76 30.01 -21.19 0.44
CA ASN A 76 31.09 -21.94 1.06
C ASN A 76 30.99 -23.38 0.56
N LYS A 77 31.08 -23.52 -0.77
CA LYS A 77 31.62 -24.72 -1.42
C LYS A 77 32.75 -24.28 -2.34
N GLN A 78 33.90 -23.94 -1.74
CA GLN A 78 35.23 -24.33 -2.20
C GLN A 78 36.30 -23.88 -1.20
#